data_AF-A0A354WMA0-F1
#
_entry.id   AF-A0A354WMA0-F1
#
_cell.length_a   1.000
_cell.length_b   1.000
_cell.length_c   1.000
_cell.angle_alpha   90.00
_cell.angle_beta   90.00
_cell.angle_gamma   90.00
#
_symmetry.space_group_name_H-M   'P 1'
#
loop_
_entity.id
_entity.type
_entity.pdbx_description
1 polymer ?
#
loop_
_entity_poly.entity_id
_entity_poly.type
_entity_poly.pdbx_seq_one_letter_code
_entity_poly.pdbx_strand_id
1 'polypeptide(L)' 'LGIRMRPIPAEDAMKTAHRALSGSRLSDGFNALREKHRLDLSLEALAVDKRFTTLFSDEEANEALTRLLEAGYYGG' A
#
# COMPACT_ATOMS: atom_id res chain seq x y z
N LEU A 1 -12.46 8.95 -16.89
CA LEU A 1 -12.15 9.90 -15.79
C LEU A 1 -10.65 10.15 -15.79
N GLY A 2 -10.20 11.38 -16.03
CA GLY A 2 -8.78 11.73 -15.90
C GLY A 2 -8.44 12.04 -14.46
N ILE A 3 -7.80 11.11 -13.75
CA ILE A 3 -7.25 11.37 -12.42
C ILE A 3 -6.09 12.34 -12.60
N ARG A 4 -6.23 13.55 -12.07
CA ARG A 4 -5.16 14.55 -12.07
C ARG A 4 -4.31 14.30 -10.83
N MET A 5 -3.26 13.49 -10.97
CA MET A 5 -2.28 13.30 -9.89
C MET A 5 -1.62 14.64 -9.58
N ARG A 6 -1.84 15.14 -8.36
CA ARG A 6 -1.09 16.28 -7.86
C ARG A 6 0.28 15.78 -7.41
N PRO A 7 1.38 16.42 -7.84
CA PRO A 7 2.70 16.09 -7.32
C PRO A 7 2.68 16.25 -5.80
N ILE A 8 3.15 15.23 -5.09
CA ILE A 8 3.40 15.32 -3.65
C ILE A 8 4.87 15.69 -3.50
N PRO A 9 5.21 16.76 -2.74
CA PRO A 9 6.60 17.05 -2.39
C PRO A 9 7.27 15.82 -1.77
N ALA A 10 8.56 15.61 -2.02
CA ALA A 10 9.26 14.41 -1.56
C ALA A 10 9.19 14.26 -0.03
N GLU A 11 9.23 15.38 0.69
CA GLU A 11 9.11 15.49 2.15
C GLU A 11 7.74 15.03 2.70
N ASP A 12 6.71 14.99 1.86
CA ASP A 12 5.34 14.62 2.22
C ASP A 12 4.89 13.28 1.61
N ALA A 13 5.63 12.76 0.63
CA ALA A 13 5.36 11.48 -0.01
C ALA A 13 5.38 10.33 1.00
N MET A 14 6.43 10.25 1.83
CA MET A 14 6.54 9.21 2.87
C MET A 14 5.45 9.35 3.92
N LYS A 15 5.15 10.56 4.40
CA LYS A 15 4.05 10.80 5.36
C LYS A 15 2.71 10.34 4.81
N THR A 16 2.49 10.51 3.51
CA THR A 16 1.26 10.06 2.83
C THR A 16 1.20 8.54 2.76
N ALA A 17 2.32 7.87 2.47
CA ALA A 17 2.41 6.41 2.49
C ALA A 17 2.14 5.83 3.89
N HIS A 18 2.80 6.38 4.93
CA HIS A 18 2.56 5.97 6.32
C HIS A 18 1.09 6.12 6.72
N ARG A 19 0.45 7.26 6.40
CA ARG A 19 -0.98 7.48 6.70
C ARG A 19 -1.91 6.48 6.04
N ALA A 20 -1.56 5.96 4.87
CA ALA A 20 -2.38 4.96 4.18
C ALA A 20 -2.30 3.57 4.84
N LEU A 21 -1.22 3.29 5.56
CA LEU A 21 -1.00 2.03 6.26
C LEU A 21 -1.35 2.12 7.76
N SER A 22 -1.20 3.28 8.40
CA SER A 22 -1.35 3.48 9.84
C SER A 22 -2.79 3.68 10.33
N GLY A 23 -3.80 3.48 9.46
CA GLY A 23 -5.20 3.71 9.81
C GLY A 23 -6.08 2.67 9.14
N SER A 24 -7.29 2.43 9.65
CA SER A 24 -8.16 1.28 9.27
C SER A 24 -8.68 1.26 7.83
N ARG A 25 -8.22 2.16 6.95
CA ARG A 25 -8.67 2.26 5.56
C ARG A 25 -7.61 1.70 4.62
N LEU A 26 -8.05 0.87 3.67
CA LEU A 26 -7.25 0.42 2.53
C LEU A 26 -6.65 1.61 1.77
N SER A 27 -5.49 1.39 1.13
CA SER A 27 -4.92 2.42 0.25
C SER A 27 -5.88 2.81 -0.87
N ASP A 28 -5.80 4.06 -1.32
CA ASP A 28 -6.58 4.50 -2.46
C ASP A 28 -6.23 3.66 -3.70
N GLY A 29 -7.25 3.10 -4.36
CA GLY A 29 -7.07 2.22 -5.53
C GLY A 29 -6.83 0.74 -5.23
N PHE A 30 -6.73 0.33 -3.95
CA PHE A 30 -6.50 -1.07 -3.56
C PHE A 30 -7.55 -2.02 -4.16
N ASN A 31 -8.84 -1.69 -4.04
CA ASN A 31 -9.92 -2.51 -4.60
C ASN A 31 -9.85 -2.61 -6.14
N ALA A 32 -9.49 -1.51 -6.81
CA ALA A 32 -9.34 -1.51 -8.27
C ALA A 32 -8.14 -2.36 -8.72
N LEU A 33 -7.06 -2.42 -7.93
CA LEU A 33 -5.94 -3.32 -8.16
C LEU A 33 -6.33 -4.78 -7.88
N ARG A 34 -7.10 -5.05 -6.83
CA ARG A 34 -7.64 -6.38 -6.51
C ARG A 34 -8.48 -6.94 -7.65
N GLU A 35 -9.43 -6.15 -8.18
CA GLU A 35 -10.27 -6.53 -9.32
C GLU A 35 -9.46 -6.88 -10.58
N LYS A 36 -8.26 -6.29 -10.72
CA LYS A 36 -7.35 -6.54 -11.83
C LYS A 36 -6.30 -7.62 -11.53
N HIS A 37 -6.35 -8.25 -10.35
CA HIS A 37 -5.32 -9.16 -9.86
C HIS A 37 -3.90 -8.55 -9.88
N ARG A 38 -3.78 -7.25 -9.61
CA ARG A 38 -2.52 -6.49 -9.59
C ARG A 38 -2.19 -5.89 -8.23
N LEU A 39 -2.50 -6.62 -7.16
CA LEU A 39 -2.15 -6.21 -5.80
C LEU A 39 -0.64 -6.13 -5.57
N ASP A 40 0.19 -6.74 -6.44
CA ASP A 40 1.64 -6.55 -6.48
C ASP A 40 2.07 -5.09 -6.67
N LEU A 41 1.19 -4.23 -7.21
CA LEU A 41 1.42 -2.80 -7.39
C LEU A 41 0.87 -1.94 -6.23
N SER A 42 0.23 -2.56 -5.25
CA SER A 42 -0.34 -1.84 -4.11
C SER A 42 0.75 -1.36 -3.15
N LEU A 43 0.41 -0.34 -2.35
CA LEU A 43 1.31 0.12 -1.29
C LEU A 43 1.52 -0.97 -0.25
N GLU A 44 0.48 -1.74 0.06
CA GLU A 44 0.52 -2.86 0.99
C GLU A 44 1.53 -3.92 0.53
N ALA A 45 1.54 -4.28 -0.76
CA ALA A 45 2.53 -5.21 -1.31
C ALA A 45 3.95 -4.65 -1.26
N LEU A 46 4.14 -3.35 -1.47
CA LEU A 46 5.43 -2.70 -1.31
C LEU A 46 5.88 -2.68 0.16
N ALA A 47 4.97 -2.47 1.11
CA ALA A 47 5.29 -2.42 2.53
C ALA A 47 5.84 -3.74 3.09
N VAL A 48 5.40 -4.86 2.53
CA VAL A 48 5.88 -6.21 2.90
C VAL A 48 7.04 -6.71 2.03
N ASP A 49 7.38 -6.00 0.96
CA ASP A 49 8.50 -6.35 0.10
C ASP A 49 9.83 -6.08 0.81
N LYS A 50 10.72 -7.07 0.82
CA LYS A 50 12.03 -7.01 1.49
C LYS A 50 12.89 -5.82 1.03
N ARG A 51 12.68 -5.30 -0.18
CA ARG A 51 13.40 -4.14 -0.72
C ARG A 51 12.99 -2.83 -0.06
N PHE A 52 11.77 -2.76 0.49
CA PHE A 52 11.17 -1.54 1.03
C PHE A 52 10.73 -1.67 2.49
N THR A 53 10.76 -2.86 3.07
CA THR A 53 10.33 -3.12 4.46
C THR A 53 10.96 -2.17 5.49
N THR A 54 12.20 -1.71 5.27
CA THR A 54 12.89 -0.76 6.17
C THR A 54 12.29 0.65 6.17
N LEU A 55 11.41 0.96 5.21
CA LEU A 55 10.72 2.24 5.10
C LEU A 55 9.44 2.29 5.94
N PHE A 56 9.00 1.15 6.47
CA PHE A 56 7.77 1.00 7.24
C PHE A 56 8.08 0.38 8.60
N SER A 57 7.22 0.64 9.57
CA SER A 57 7.27 -0.05 10.86
C SER A 57 6.75 -1.48 10.75
N ASP A 58 7.15 -2.33 11.69
CA ASP A 58 6.67 -3.72 11.76
C ASP A 58 5.14 -3.79 11.87
N GLU A 59 4.51 -2.84 12.56
CA GLU A 59 3.06 -2.73 12.69
C GLU A 59 2.40 -2.44 11.33
N GLU A 60 2.92 -1.46 10.59
CA GLU A 60 2.41 -1.11 9.26
C GLU A 60 2.57 -2.28 8.26
N ALA A 61 3.70 -2.99 8.33
CA ALA A 61 3.95 -4.15 7.49
C ALA A 61 3.01 -5.32 7.84
N ASN A 62 2.74 -5.56 9.12
CA ASN A 62 1.79 -6.59 9.57
C ASN A 62 0.35 -6.26 9.17
N GLU A 63 -0.06 -5.00 9.28
CA GLU A 63 -1.39 -4.56 8.85
C GLU A 63 -1.54 -4.67 7.33
N ALA A 64 -0.53 -4.26 6.57
CA ALA A 64 -0.45 -4.44 5.12
C ALA A 64 -0.57 -5.92 4.72
N LEU A 65 0.19 -6.80 5.38
CA LEU A 65 0.14 -8.24 5.14
C LEU A 65 -1.25 -8.81 5.40
N THR A 66 -1.89 -8.41 6.50
CA THR A 66 -3.24 -8.86 6.86
C THR A 66 -4.24 -8.49 5.77
N ARG A 67 -4.22 -7.24 5.30
CA ARG A 67 -5.10 -6.77 4.20
C ARG A 67 -4.88 -7.55 2.91
N LEU A 68 -3.63 -7.86 2.57
CA LEU A 68 -3.31 -8.65 1.37
C LEU A 68 -3.89 -10.06 1.47
N LEU A 69 -3.73 -10.72 2.63
CA LEU A 69 -4.26 -12.05 2.87
C LEU A 69 -5.80 -12.08 2.82
N GLU A 70 -6.47 -11.10 3.43
CA GLU A 70 -7.93 -10.93 3.35
C GLU A 70 -8.41 -10.69 1.93
N ALA A 71 -7.59 -10.03 1.11
CA ALA A 71 -7.85 -9.80 -0.30
C ALA A 71 -7.51 -11.02 -1.20
N GLY A 72 -7.03 -12.12 -0.64
CA GLY A 72 -6.66 -13.33 -1.36
C GLY A 72 -5.31 -13.26 -2.07
N TYR A 73 -4.42 -12.35 -1.65
CA TYR A 73 -3.06 -12.21 -2.17
C TYR A 73 -2.05 -12.86 -1.22
N TYR A 74 -1.35 -13.89 -1.71
CA TYR A 74 -0.45 -14.74 -0.90
C TYR A 74 1.04 -14.55 -1.21
N GLY A 75 1.39 -13.46 -1.88
CA GLY A 75 2.76 -13.18 -2.35
C GLY A 75 2.92 -13.55 -3.83
N GLY A 76 3.42 -12.59 -4.62
CA GLY A 76 3.83 -12.78 -6.01
C GLY A 76 5.29 -13.18 -6.13
#